data_AF-A0AAN6QSV7-F1
#
_entry.id   AF-A0AAN6QSV7-F1
#
_cell.length_a   1.000
_cell.length_b   1.000
_cell.length_c   1.000
_cell.angle_alpha   90.00
_cell.angle_beta   90.00
_cell.angle_gamma   90.00
#
_symmetry.space_group_name_H-M   'P 1'
#
loop_
_entity.id
_entity.type
_entity.pdbx_description
1 polymer ?
#
loop_
_entity_poly.entity_id
_entity_poly.type
_entity_poly.pdbx_seq_one_letter_code
_entity_poly.pdbx_strand_id
1 'polypeptide(L)'
;MTITEMPLRDMEPVGSPGVDLRMSHQVILSFAFIVFGTHHGQTLTAQEGYSMYGKALLDLNEAMSDPACYTQDEVYISVVSLACFETLARTSPGSRIKHTLGLGKLLELRGPAAYCSQKSYQTFNCVSALMLATSLNTGNPSILARTEWKAALRARCTLGLHDTREQDLHDLTADCTVLNAEREALLAKSPSDAASTAAEQADIEQRALSLRADLLAWRQQWESDPRNTYVESPPTPTSEQPANPKPTPYEFHQDSAAIMLMMYNTTLIHLLRILASLSQSQSPSPSPSTQTQTQQQPTDPYRAAEKAAAIEICRCVPCYLNAESRSQLGSSPILCWAIIAALKTLGGKGTVEGGWMMEGLGSGVGGDIARLLVTKLNLSESAYV
;
A
#
# COMPACT_ATOMS: atom_id res chain seq x y z
N MET A 1 -8.32 18.31 -44.68
CA MET A 1 -8.81 16.94 -44.44
C MET A 1 -9.58 16.98 -43.13
N THR A 2 -10.90 17.03 -43.24
CA THR A 2 -11.83 17.27 -42.14
C THR A 2 -12.02 15.97 -41.38
N ILE A 3 -11.70 15.95 -40.09
CA ILE A 3 -11.92 14.78 -39.23
C ILE A 3 -13.41 14.80 -38.86
N THR A 4 -14.17 13.89 -39.45
CA THR A 4 -15.57 13.65 -39.12
C THR A 4 -15.63 12.96 -37.76
N GLU A 5 -16.34 13.56 -36.79
CA GLU A 5 -16.64 12.93 -35.51
C GLU A 5 -17.51 11.68 -35.75
N MET A 6 -17.04 10.54 -35.27
CA MET A 6 -17.81 9.29 -35.26
C MET A 6 -18.52 9.19 -33.90
N PRO A 7 -19.86 9.11 -33.85
CA PRO A 7 -20.57 8.95 -32.59
C PRO A 7 -20.29 7.57 -31.99
N LEU A 8 -19.97 7.55 -30.70
CA LEU A 8 -19.58 6.39 -29.87
C LEU A 8 -20.63 5.27 -29.72
N ARG A 9 -21.70 5.26 -30.54
CA ARG A 9 -22.84 4.34 -30.37
C ARG A 9 -22.78 3.04 -31.17
N ASP A 10 -21.87 2.88 -32.12
CA ASP A 10 -21.94 1.75 -33.08
C ASP A 10 -20.77 0.76 -32.99
N MET A 11 -20.25 0.49 -31.78
CA MET A 11 -19.36 -0.66 -31.54
C MET A 11 -20.11 -1.80 -30.87
N GLU A 12 -20.98 -2.49 -31.62
CA GLU A 12 -21.44 -3.82 -31.24
C GLU A 12 -20.48 -4.89 -31.79
N PRO A 13 -19.82 -5.69 -30.94
CA PRO A 13 -19.12 -6.87 -31.40
C PRO A 13 -20.11 -8.04 -31.53
N VAL A 14 -20.14 -8.61 -32.73
CA VAL A 14 -20.79 -9.88 -33.02
C VAL A 14 -20.13 -10.99 -32.18
N GLY A 15 -20.87 -11.56 -31.22
CA GLY A 15 -20.43 -12.72 -30.44
C GLY A 15 -21.51 -13.24 -29.46
N SER A 16 -21.74 -14.55 -29.51
CA SER A 16 -22.66 -15.45 -28.76
C SER A 16 -23.26 -14.97 -27.41
N PRO A 17 -24.53 -15.34 -27.08
CA PRO A 17 -25.18 -14.93 -25.84
C PRO A 17 -24.65 -15.74 -24.66
N GLY A 18 -23.99 -15.07 -23.72
CA GLY A 18 -23.57 -15.68 -22.45
C GLY A 18 -22.37 -14.96 -21.84
N VAL A 19 -22.65 -14.14 -20.83
CA VAL A 19 -21.72 -13.34 -20.01
C VAL A 19 -21.17 -12.10 -20.72
N ASP A 20 -21.82 -10.97 -20.44
CA ASP A 20 -21.51 -9.63 -20.93
C ASP A 20 -20.10 -9.20 -20.50
N LEU A 21 -19.19 -8.97 -21.47
CA LEU A 21 -17.92 -8.22 -21.34
C LEU A 21 -18.14 -6.73 -20.93
N ARG A 22 -19.31 -6.38 -20.39
CA ARG A 22 -19.76 -5.00 -20.24
C ARG A 22 -19.45 -4.40 -18.87
N MET A 23 -19.37 -5.19 -17.80
CA MET A 23 -19.29 -4.62 -16.45
C MET A 23 -17.94 -3.99 -16.13
N SER A 24 -16.85 -4.70 -16.35
CA SER A 24 -15.49 -4.21 -16.10
C SER A 24 -15.19 -3.00 -16.99
N HIS A 25 -15.64 -3.05 -18.24
CA HIS A 25 -15.59 -1.92 -19.17
C HIS A 25 -16.42 -0.73 -18.65
N GLN A 26 -17.63 -0.95 -18.14
CA GLN A 26 -18.47 0.11 -17.57
C GLN A 26 -17.80 0.73 -16.32
N VAL A 27 -17.16 -0.06 -15.47
CA VAL A 27 -16.36 0.46 -14.34
C VAL A 27 -15.22 1.33 -14.84
N ILE A 28 -14.43 0.85 -15.80
CA ILE A 28 -13.27 1.58 -16.34
C ILE A 28 -13.71 2.88 -17.05
N LEU A 29 -14.80 2.83 -17.83
CA LEU A 29 -15.36 4.01 -18.49
C LEU A 29 -15.92 5.01 -17.49
N SER A 30 -16.62 4.54 -16.45
CA SER A 30 -17.10 5.41 -15.38
C SER A 30 -15.94 6.19 -14.75
N PHE A 31 -14.80 5.52 -14.53
CA PHE A 31 -13.60 6.15 -14.02
C PHE A 31 -13.05 7.23 -14.95
N ALA A 32 -12.92 6.92 -16.25
CA ALA A 32 -12.43 7.87 -17.24
C ALA A 32 -13.30 9.14 -17.27
N PHE A 33 -14.62 9.00 -17.22
CA PHE A 33 -15.55 10.14 -17.19
C PHE A 33 -15.42 10.96 -15.91
N ILE A 34 -15.35 10.31 -14.74
CA ILE A 34 -15.21 11.00 -13.44
C ILE A 34 -13.91 11.79 -13.40
N VAL A 35 -12.77 11.17 -13.77
CA VAL A 35 -11.47 11.84 -13.75
C VAL A 35 -11.42 12.98 -14.76
N PHE A 36 -11.82 12.70 -16.00
CA PHE A 36 -11.80 13.71 -17.06
C PHE A 36 -12.69 14.90 -16.70
N GLY A 37 -13.93 14.63 -16.28
CA GLY A 37 -14.89 15.67 -15.89
C GLY A 37 -14.41 16.48 -14.70
N THR A 38 -13.86 15.83 -13.67
CA THR A 38 -13.33 16.54 -12.49
C THR A 38 -12.11 17.39 -12.83
N HIS A 39 -11.16 16.84 -13.61
CA HIS A 39 -9.92 17.54 -13.96
C HIS A 39 -10.15 18.75 -14.85
N HIS A 40 -11.14 18.69 -15.75
CA HIS A 40 -11.43 19.75 -16.71
C HIS A 40 -12.63 20.63 -16.30
N GLY A 41 -13.14 20.48 -15.06
CA GLY A 41 -14.28 21.26 -14.56
C GLY A 41 -15.61 21.00 -15.29
N GLN A 42 -15.75 19.86 -15.98
CA GLN A 42 -16.96 19.47 -16.68
C GLN A 42 -17.88 18.66 -15.76
N THR A 43 -18.73 19.38 -15.01
CA THR A 43 -19.62 18.78 -14.00
C THR A 43 -20.58 17.74 -14.57
N LEU A 44 -21.14 17.96 -15.77
CA LEU A 44 -22.06 17.01 -16.40
C LEU A 44 -21.36 15.69 -16.75
N THR A 45 -20.16 15.76 -17.33
CA THR A 45 -19.33 14.59 -17.64
C THR A 45 -18.98 13.80 -16.37
N ALA A 46 -18.64 14.50 -15.29
CA ALA A 46 -18.38 13.86 -14.00
C ALA A 46 -19.64 13.18 -13.43
N GLN A 47 -20.79 13.84 -13.50
CA GLN A 47 -22.08 13.29 -13.05
C GLN A 47 -22.49 12.04 -13.84
N GLU A 48 -22.29 12.04 -15.17
CA GLU A 48 -22.53 10.86 -16.00
C GLU A 48 -21.61 9.70 -15.60
N GLY A 49 -20.34 10.00 -15.32
CA GLY A 49 -19.40 9.06 -14.75
C GLY A 49 -19.88 8.45 -13.42
N TYR A 50 -20.36 9.26 -12.48
CA TYR A 50 -20.92 8.77 -11.21
C TYR A 50 -22.19 7.93 -11.40
N SER A 51 -23.03 8.25 -12.38
CA SER A 51 -24.22 7.43 -12.72
C SER A 51 -23.82 6.05 -13.24
N MET A 52 -22.85 5.99 -14.16
CA MET A 52 -22.30 4.73 -14.67
C MET A 52 -21.67 3.88 -13.56
N TYR A 53 -20.96 4.53 -12.64
CA TYR A 53 -20.37 3.89 -11.46
C TYR A 53 -21.44 3.25 -10.57
N GLY A 54 -22.50 4.01 -10.24
CA GLY A 54 -23.62 3.50 -9.43
C GLY A 54 -24.31 2.29 -10.08
N LYS A 55 -24.52 2.33 -11.40
CA LYS A 55 -25.07 1.19 -12.14
C LYS A 55 -24.13 -0.01 -12.10
N ALA A 56 -22.82 0.18 -12.31
CA ALA A 56 -21.86 -0.92 -12.29
C ALA A 56 -21.80 -1.60 -10.91
N LEU A 57 -21.99 -0.85 -9.82
CA LEU A 57 -22.10 -1.41 -8.47
C LEU A 57 -23.36 -2.27 -8.29
N LEU A 58 -24.49 -1.87 -8.88
CA LEU A 58 -25.73 -2.66 -8.84
C LEU A 58 -25.55 -3.97 -9.62
N ASP A 59 -25.05 -3.89 -10.85
CA ASP A 59 -24.79 -5.05 -11.72
C ASP A 59 -23.80 -6.02 -11.04
N LEU A 60 -22.77 -5.49 -10.38
CA LEU A 60 -21.81 -6.28 -9.61
C LEU A 60 -22.44 -6.96 -8.39
N ASN A 61 -23.30 -6.26 -7.65
CA ASN A 61 -23.97 -6.84 -6.50
C ASN A 61 -24.90 -7.99 -6.92
N GLU A 62 -25.58 -7.87 -8.06
CA GLU A 62 -26.38 -8.94 -8.64
C GLU A 62 -25.49 -10.14 -9.03
N ALA A 63 -24.40 -9.90 -9.76
CA ALA A 63 -23.46 -10.96 -10.17
C ALA A 63 -22.81 -11.68 -8.96
N MET A 64 -22.53 -10.97 -7.87
CA MET A 64 -22.00 -11.56 -6.63
C MET A 64 -23.06 -12.38 -5.86
N SER A 65 -24.34 -12.14 -6.10
CA SER A 65 -25.44 -12.88 -5.46
C SER A 65 -25.67 -14.26 -6.10
N ASP A 66 -25.17 -14.48 -7.32
CA ASP A 66 -25.23 -15.76 -8.02
C ASP A 66 -23.95 -16.59 -7.79
N PRO A 67 -24.06 -17.79 -7.18
CA PRO A 67 -22.96 -18.71 -7.00
C PRO A 67 -22.19 -19.09 -8.28
N ALA A 68 -22.85 -19.06 -9.44
CA ALA A 68 -22.24 -19.39 -10.73
C ALA A 68 -21.42 -18.23 -11.33
N CYS A 69 -21.65 -16.99 -10.88
CA CYS A 69 -21.07 -15.80 -11.48
C CYS A 69 -19.94 -15.19 -10.65
N TYR A 70 -19.96 -15.29 -9.31
CA TYR A 70 -18.98 -14.57 -8.48
C TYR A 70 -17.53 -15.01 -8.71
N THR A 71 -17.27 -16.23 -9.18
CA THR A 71 -15.89 -16.71 -9.45
C THR A 71 -15.37 -16.32 -10.84
N GLN A 72 -16.15 -15.62 -11.66
CA GLN A 72 -15.76 -15.26 -13.01
C GLN A 72 -14.71 -14.14 -13.03
N ASP A 73 -13.86 -14.14 -14.06
CA ASP A 73 -12.83 -13.11 -14.24
C ASP A 73 -13.43 -11.71 -14.38
N GLU A 74 -14.61 -11.58 -14.99
CA GLU A 74 -15.29 -10.29 -15.19
C GLU A 74 -15.66 -9.62 -13.86
N VAL A 75 -16.22 -10.40 -12.92
CA VAL A 75 -16.55 -9.94 -11.56
C VAL A 75 -15.26 -9.53 -10.84
N TYR A 76 -14.21 -10.34 -10.96
CA TYR A 76 -12.92 -10.04 -10.35
C TYR A 76 -12.29 -8.75 -10.89
N ILE A 77 -12.19 -8.61 -12.22
CA ILE A 77 -11.64 -7.40 -12.85
C ILE A 77 -12.47 -6.17 -12.47
N SER A 78 -13.80 -6.29 -12.44
CA SER A 78 -14.68 -5.21 -12.00
C SER A 78 -14.39 -4.77 -10.56
N VAL A 79 -14.28 -5.71 -9.61
CA VAL A 79 -13.94 -5.41 -8.20
C VAL A 79 -12.54 -4.80 -8.08
N VAL A 80 -11.57 -5.31 -8.82
CA VAL A 80 -10.20 -4.76 -8.86
C VAL A 80 -10.22 -3.32 -9.37
N SER A 81 -10.90 -3.05 -10.48
CA SER A 81 -11.04 -1.71 -11.04
C SER A 81 -11.74 -0.74 -10.08
N LEU A 82 -12.76 -1.19 -9.34
CA LEU A 82 -13.42 -0.40 -8.29
C LEU A 82 -12.47 -0.10 -7.11
N ALA A 83 -11.70 -1.07 -6.66
CA ALA A 83 -10.72 -0.86 -5.58
C ALA A 83 -9.60 0.12 -6.00
N CYS A 84 -9.13 0.02 -7.24
CA CYS A 84 -8.20 0.99 -7.84
C CYS A 84 -8.84 2.38 -7.94
N PHE A 85 -10.09 2.47 -8.37
CA PHE A 85 -10.84 3.74 -8.46
C PHE A 85 -10.94 4.45 -7.12
N GLU A 86 -11.29 3.73 -6.05
CA GLU A 86 -11.37 4.32 -4.71
C GLU A 86 -10.04 4.85 -4.19
N THR A 87 -8.93 4.32 -4.69
CA THR A 87 -7.60 4.83 -4.39
C THR A 87 -7.35 6.19 -5.06
N LEU A 88 -7.97 6.45 -6.22
CA LEU A 88 -7.73 7.64 -7.05
C LEU A 88 -8.78 8.75 -6.86
N ALA A 89 -10.05 8.38 -6.79
CA ALA A 89 -11.16 9.33 -6.77
C ALA A 89 -11.75 9.57 -5.37
N ARG A 90 -11.72 8.58 -4.47
CA ARG A 90 -12.46 8.49 -3.19
C ARG A 90 -13.92 8.92 -3.33
N THR A 91 -14.82 7.97 -3.51
CA THR A 91 -16.26 8.30 -3.57
C THR A 91 -16.83 8.62 -2.19
N SER A 92 -16.35 7.95 -1.13
CA SER A 92 -16.79 8.18 0.24
C SER A 92 -15.73 7.80 1.29
N PRO A 93 -15.79 8.37 2.50
CA PRO A 93 -14.93 7.94 3.61
C PRO A 93 -15.11 6.44 3.89
N GLY A 94 -14.01 5.68 3.90
CA GLY A 94 -14.04 4.24 4.20
C GLY A 94 -14.46 3.32 3.05
N SER A 95 -14.97 3.83 1.90
CA SER A 95 -15.29 3.00 0.71
C SER A 95 -14.11 2.10 0.33
N ARG A 96 -12.90 2.68 0.25
CA ARG A 96 -11.67 1.95 -0.09
C ARG A 96 -11.45 0.71 0.77
N ILE A 97 -11.61 0.82 2.10
CA ILE A 97 -11.41 -0.32 3.00
C ILE A 97 -12.45 -1.40 2.69
N LYS A 98 -13.73 -1.03 2.51
CA LYS A 98 -14.80 -1.97 2.14
C LYS A 98 -14.52 -2.69 0.83
N HIS A 99 -14.07 -1.96 -0.21
CA HIS A 99 -13.74 -2.54 -1.51
C HIS A 99 -12.52 -3.47 -1.44
N THR A 100 -11.45 -3.10 -0.72
CA THR A 100 -10.29 -3.98 -0.57
C THR A 100 -10.60 -5.22 0.29
N LEU A 101 -11.44 -5.09 1.32
CA LEU A 101 -11.92 -6.24 2.10
C LEU A 101 -12.80 -7.17 1.25
N GLY A 102 -13.70 -6.60 0.45
CA GLY A 102 -14.52 -7.35 -0.51
C GLY A 102 -13.66 -8.08 -1.54
N LEU A 103 -12.63 -7.43 -2.07
CA LEU A 103 -11.64 -8.04 -2.95
C LEU A 103 -10.92 -9.20 -2.27
N GLY A 104 -10.47 -9.03 -1.02
CA GLY A 104 -9.87 -10.12 -0.24
C GLY A 104 -10.80 -11.31 -0.08
N LYS A 105 -12.09 -11.07 0.17
CA LYS A 105 -13.09 -12.15 0.27
C LYS A 105 -13.31 -12.85 -1.07
N LEU A 106 -13.34 -12.10 -2.17
CA LEU A 106 -13.48 -12.66 -3.50
C LEU A 106 -12.29 -13.55 -3.86
N LEU A 107 -11.07 -13.09 -3.57
CA LEU A 107 -9.85 -13.90 -3.76
C LEU A 107 -9.90 -15.19 -2.94
N GLU A 108 -10.30 -15.09 -1.67
CA GLU A 108 -10.45 -16.25 -0.79
C GLU A 108 -11.41 -17.29 -1.38
N LEU A 109 -12.54 -16.85 -1.95
CA LEU A 109 -13.52 -17.72 -2.60
C LEU A 109 -13.00 -18.37 -3.89
N ARG A 110 -12.22 -17.65 -4.69
CA ARG A 110 -11.60 -18.19 -5.92
C ARG A 110 -10.45 -19.15 -5.61
N GLY A 111 -9.83 -18.98 -4.45
CA GLY A 111 -8.71 -19.77 -3.98
C GLY A 111 -7.41 -19.48 -4.72
N PRO A 112 -6.27 -19.97 -4.20
CA PRO A 112 -4.95 -19.69 -4.76
C PRO A 112 -4.74 -20.28 -6.17
N ALA A 113 -5.43 -21.36 -6.52
CA ALA A 113 -5.32 -22.02 -7.83
C ALA A 113 -5.82 -21.14 -8.99
N ALA A 114 -6.72 -20.18 -8.72
CA ALA A 114 -7.25 -19.28 -9.75
C ALA A 114 -6.17 -18.34 -10.34
N TYR A 115 -4.99 -18.23 -9.70
CA TYR A 115 -3.91 -17.33 -10.08
C TYR A 115 -2.70 -18.05 -10.68
N CYS A 116 -2.88 -19.30 -11.12
CA CYS A 116 -1.83 -20.07 -11.79
C CYS A 116 -1.53 -19.56 -13.21
N SER A 117 -2.48 -18.93 -13.90
CA SER A 117 -2.24 -18.36 -15.23
C SER A 117 -1.44 -17.05 -15.16
N GLN A 118 -0.62 -16.75 -16.18
CA GLN A 118 0.15 -15.50 -16.21
C GLN A 118 -0.75 -14.25 -16.20
N LYS A 119 -1.87 -14.29 -16.93
CA LYS A 119 -2.81 -13.17 -17.03
C LYS A 119 -3.48 -12.88 -15.69
N SER A 120 -4.03 -13.91 -15.04
CA SER A 120 -4.67 -13.79 -13.72
C SER A 120 -3.67 -13.34 -12.67
N TYR A 121 -2.42 -13.81 -12.76
CA TYR A 121 -1.35 -13.40 -11.86
C TYR A 121 -0.96 -11.93 -12.00
N GLN A 122 -0.89 -11.37 -13.21
CA GLN A 122 -0.59 -9.94 -13.39
C GLN A 122 -1.63 -9.06 -12.68
N THR A 123 -2.91 -9.38 -12.83
CA THR A 123 -3.98 -8.66 -12.12
C THR A 123 -3.87 -8.86 -10.60
N PHE A 124 -3.57 -10.08 -10.15
CA PHE A 124 -3.34 -10.37 -8.74
C PHE A 124 -2.16 -9.59 -8.17
N ASN A 125 -1.03 -9.52 -8.88
CA ASN A 125 0.16 -8.83 -8.39
C ASN A 125 -0.09 -7.34 -8.17
N CYS A 126 -0.89 -6.72 -9.05
CA CYS A 126 -1.30 -5.33 -8.86
C CYS A 126 -2.10 -5.10 -7.58
N VAL A 127 -2.87 -6.09 -7.12
CA VAL A 127 -3.75 -5.93 -5.96
C VAL A 127 -3.21 -6.51 -4.66
N SER A 128 -2.24 -7.43 -4.72
CA SER A 128 -1.62 -8.04 -3.55
C SER A 128 -1.03 -6.97 -2.61
N ALA A 129 -0.37 -5.96 -3.17
CA ALA A 129 0.15 -4.81 -2.44
C ALA A 129 -0.94 -3.98 -1.74
N LEU A 130 -2.08 -3.74 -2.41
CA LEU A 130 -3.22 -3.01 -1.83
C LEU A 130 -3.82 -3.77 -0.64
N MET A 131 -3.87 -5.10 -0.75
CA MET A 131 -4.37 -5.96 0.32
C MET A 131 -3.44 -5.96 1.53
N LEU A 132 -2.14 -6.15 1.33
CA LEU A 132 -1.15 -6.09 2.40
C LEU A 132 -1.19 -4.75 3.12
N ALA A 133 -1.22 -3.65 2.36
CA ALA A 133 -1.37 -2.31 2.89
C ALA A 133 -2.66 -2.14 3.70
N THR A 134 -3.78 -2.65 3.21
CA THR A 134 -5.07 -2.56 3.91
C THR A 134 -5.04 -3.37 5.20
N SER A 135 -4.58 -4.62 5.15
CA SER A 135 -4.44 -5.50 6.31
C SER A 135 -3.59 -4.87 7.43
N LEU A 136 -2.44 -4.28 7.09
CA LEU A 136 -1.59 -3.58 8.04
C LEU A 136 -2.24 -2.34 8.64
N ASN A 137 -3.01 -1.59 7.85
CA ASN A 137 -3.71 -0.39 8.32
C ASN A 137 -4.95 -0.72 9.17
N THR A 138 -5.65 -1.81 8.87
CA THR A 138 -6.89 -2.17 9.59
C THR A 138 -6.66 -3.11 10.77
N GLY A 139 -5.43 -3.57 11.01
CA GLY A 139 -5.17 -4.54 12.08
C GLY A 139 -5.75 -5.94 11.78
N ASN A 140 -5.91 -6.30 10.51
CA ASN A 140 -6.49 -7.60 10.12
C ASN A 140 -5.42 -8.46 9.44
N PRO A 141 -5.37 -9.78 9.71
CA PRO A 141 -4.44 -10.67 9.04
C PRO A 141 -4.79 -10.78 7.55
N SER A 142 -3.78 -10.74 6.68
CA SER A 142 -3.96 -10.94 5.25
C SER A 142 -4.17 -12.41 4.93
N ILE A 143 -5.05 -12.73 3.97
CA ILE A 143 -5.18 -14.10 3.44
C ILE A 143 -3.87 -14.58 2.80
N LEU A 144 -3.01 -13.66 2.36
CA LEU A 144 -1.72 -13.96 1.75
C LEU A 144 -0.70 -14.51 2.75
N ALA A 145 -0.97 -14.37 4.06
CA ALA A 145 -0.13 -14.96 5.10
C ALA A 145 -0.37 -16.47 5.24
N ARG A 146 -1.48 -16.99 4.71
CA ARG A 146 -1.85 -18.39 4.83
C ARG A 146 -0.94 -19.28 3.99
N THR A 147 -0.69 -20.49 4.50
CA THR A 147 0.31 -21.40 3.92
C THR A 147 -0.05 -21.82 2.50
N GLU A 148 -1.32 -22.07 2.21
CA GLU A 148 -1.80 -22.45 0.88
C GLU A 148 -1.61 -21.34 -0.16
N TRP A 149 -1.71 -20.06 0.24
CA TRP A 149 -1.46 -18.92 -0.64
C TRP A 149 0.03 -18.75 -0.92
N LYS A 150 0.87 -18.77 0.11
CA LYS A 150 2.33 -18.70 -0.08
C LYS A 150 2.85 -19.85 -0.94
N ALA A 151 2.37 -21.07 -0.70
CA ALA A 151 2.77 -22.24 -1.47
C ALA A 151 2.45 -22.09 -2.97
N ALA A 152 1.23 -21.64 -3.30
CA ALA A 152 0.82 -21.44 -4.68
C ALA A 152 1.61 -20.33 -5.38
N LEU A 153 1.91 -19.23 -4.68
CA LEU A 153 2.71 -18.13 -5.24
C LEU A 153 4.18 -18.54 -5.41
N ARG A 154 4.76 -19.27 -4.46
CA ARG A 154 6.12 -19.83 -4.57
C ARG A 154 6.27 -20.85 -5.70
N ALA A 155 5.22 -21.61 -6.00
CA ALA A 155 5.22 -22.51 -7.16
C ALA A 155 5.41 -21.76 -8.49
N ARG A 156 5.12 -20.46 -8.56
CA ARG A 156 5.39 -19.64 -9.74
C ARG A 156 6.86 -19.21 -9.82
N CYS A 157 7.51 -19.03 -8.67
CA CYS A 157 8.93 -18.72 -8.58
C CYS A 157 9.77 -19.91 -9.10
N THR A 158 9.41 -21.14 -8.73
CA THR A 158 10.10 -22.35 -9.21
C THR A 158 9.97 -22.55 -10.72
N LEU A 159 8.90 -22.02 -11.33
CA LEU A 159 8.70 -22.01 -12.79
C LEU A 159 9.37 -20.82 -13.50
N GLY A 160 10.08 -19.95 -12.77
CA GLY A 160 10.71 -18.74 -13.33
C GLY A 160 9.71 -17.67 -13.81
N LEU A 161 8.45 -17.76 -13.37
CA LEU A 161 7.36 -16.85 -13.77
C LEU A 161 7.22 -15.64 -12.84
N HIS A 162 7.93 -15.63 -11.72
CA HIS A 162 7.94 -14.55 -10.74
C HIS A 162 9.29 -14.47 -10.02
N ASP A 163 9.67 -13.26 -9.60
CA ASP A 163 10.91 -13.03 -8.90
C ASP A 163 10.84 -13.56 -7.47
N THR A 164 11.81 -14.38 -7.08
CA THR A 164 11.82 -15.02 -5.75
C THR A 164 12.04 -14.00 -4.63
N ARG A 165 12.82 -12.94 -4.87
CA ARG A 165 13.10 -11.90 -3.86
C ARG A 165 11.89 -11.04 -3.60
N GLU A 166 11.15 -10.69 -4.65
CA GLU A 166 9.86 -10.00 -4.54
C GLU A 166 8.88 -10.85 -3.73
N GLN A 167 8.77 -12.15 -4.03
CA GLN A 167 7.91 -13.07 -3.30
C GLN A 167 8.30 -13.23 -1.82
N ASP A 168 9.60 -13.35 -1.52
CA ASP A 168 10.08 -13.45 -0.14
C ASP A 168 9.67 -12.21 0.66
N LEU A 169 9.81 -11.01 0.08
CA LEU A 169 9.40 -9.78 0.73
C LEU A 169 7.88 -9.70 0.92
N HIS A 170 7.11 -10.14 -0.08
CA HIS A 170 5.65 -10.26 0.02
C HIS A 170 5.24 -11.19 1.16
N ASP A 171 5.89 -12.35 1.30
CA ASP A 171 5.61 -13.33 2.35
C ASP A 171 5.92 -12.74 3.74
N LEU A 172 7.07 -12.08 3.91
CA LEU A 172 7.45 -11.41 5.15
C LEU A 172 6.46 -10.28 5.52
N THR A 173 6.02 -9.51 4.52
CA THR A 173 5.02 -8.47 4.71
C THR A 173 3.67 -9.07 5.12
N ALA A 174 3.29 -10.21 4.53
CA ALA A 174 2.09 -10.92 4.89
C ALA A 174 2.15 -11.42 6.34
N ASP A 175 3.28 -11.97 6.79
CA ASP A 175 3.47 -12.37 8.19
C ASP A 175 3.41 -11.19 9.16
N CYS A 176 3.95 -10.04 8.76
CA CYS A 176 3.83 -8.82 9.53
C CYS A 176 2.35 -8.42 9.75
N THR A 177 1.47 -8.70 8.78
CA THR A 177 0.03 -8.40 8.94
C THR A 177 -0.63 -9.23 10.04
N VAL A 178 -0.16 -10.47 10.24
CA VAL A 178 -0.66 -11.37 11.28
C VAL A 178 -0.22 -10.87 12.65
N LEU A 179 1.08 -10.56 12.82
CA LEU A 179 1.61 -10.01 14.07
C LEU A 179 0.95 -8.67 14.44
N ASN A 180 0.68 -7.83 13.44
CA ASN A 180 -0.01 -6.57 13.63
C ASN A 180 -1.44 -6.79 14.16
N ALA A 181 -2.17 -7.79 13.65
CA ALA A 181 -3.50 -8.14 14.13
C ALA A 181 -3.49 -8.76 15.54
N GLU A 182 -2.51 -9.63 15.82
CA GLU A 182 -2.32 -10.20 17.16
C GLU A 182 -2.00 -9.10 18.19
N ARG A 183 -1.17 -8.11 17.84
CA ARG A 183 -0.93 -6.93 18.67
C ARG A 183 -2.23 -6.17 18.94
N GLU A 184 -3.01 -5.85 17.92
CA GLU A 184 -4.27 -5.11 18.11
C GLU A 184 -5.24 -5.88 19.01
N ALA A 185 -5.35 -7.20 18.83
CA ALA A 185 -6.16 -8.05 19.69
C ALA A 185 -5.66 -8.03 21.14
N LEU A 186 -4.35 -8.05 21.37
CA LEU A 186 -3.74 -7.94 22.70
C LEU A 186 -4.06 -6.59 23.35
N LEU A 187 -3.91 -5.48 22.62
CA LEU A 187 -4.17 -4.12 23.11
C LEU A 187 -5.65 -3.89 23.42
N ALA A 188 -6.56 -4.62 22.78
CA ALA A 188 -8.00 -4.57 23.05
C ALA A 188 -8.42 -5.36 24.30
N LYS A 189 -7.55 -6.20 24.88
CA LYS A 189 -7.88 -6.99 26.09
C LYS A 189 -7.97 -6.13 27.35
N SER A 190 -8.89 -6.51 28.23
CA SER A 190 -9.05 -5.85 29.53
C SER A 190 -7.94 -6.23 30.51
N PRO A 191 -7.58 -5.35 31.47
CA PRO A 191 -6.48 -5.58 32.42
C PRO A 191 -6.72 -6.70 33.44
N SER A 192 -7.87 -7.39 33.45
CA SER A 192 -8.14 -8.52 34.36
C SER A 192 -7.30 -9.77 34.08
N ASP A 193 -6.75 -9.90 32.87
CA ASP A 193 -6.12 -11.13 32.37
C ASP A 193 -4.58 -11.01 32.30
N ALA A 194 -3.98 -10.24 33.22
CA ALA A 194 -2.59 -9.80 33.16
C ALA A 194 -1.55 -10.92 32.94
N ALA A 195 -1.75 -12.10 33.54
CA ALA A 195 -0.82 -13.22 33.40
C ALA A 195 -0.87 -13.89 32.01
N SER A 196 -2.06 -14.03 31.41
CA SER A 196 -2.21 -14.56 30.03
C SER A 196 -1.69 -13.54 29.02
N THR A 197 -1.98 -12.26 29.24
CA THR A 197 -1.52 -11.15 28.41
C THR A 197 0.01 -11.07 28.35
N ALA A 198 0.71 -11.28 29.46
CA ALA A 198 2.18 -11.22 29.49
C ALA A 198 2.85 -12.34 28.66
N ALA A 199 2.31 -13.56 28.71
CA ALA A 199 2.85 -14.68 27.94
C ALA A 199 2.59 -14.50 26.44
N GLU A 200 1.39 -14.06 26.06
CA GLU A 200 1.05 -13.72 24.67
C GLU A 200 1.89 -12.55 24.13
N GLN A 201 2.10 -11.52 24.96
CA GLN A 201 2.97 -10.40 24.61
C GLN A 201 4.40 -10.85 24.31
N ALA A 202 4.96 -11.74 25.15
CA ALA A 202 6.30 -12.27 24.95
C ALA A 202 6.40 -13.13 23.68
N ASP A 203 5.37 -13.93 23.36
CA ASP A 203 5.31 -14.70 22.10
C ASP A 203 5.30 -13.79 20.87
N ILE A 204 4.43 -12.77 20.86
CA ILE A 204 4.35 -11.79 19.77
C ILE A 204 5.69 -11.05 19.62
N GLU A 205 6.29 -10.62 20.73
CA GLU A 205 7.60 -9.95 20.73
C GLU A 205 8.70 -10.84 20.13
N GLN A 206 8.78 -12.11 20.56
CA GLN A 206 9.75 -13.06 20.03
C GLN A 206 9.57 -13.30 18.53
N ARG A 207 8.33 -13.50 18.07
CA ARG A 207 8.02 -13.69 16.65
C ARG A 207 8.30 -12.42 15.82
N ALA A 208 8.01 -11.24 16.35
CA ALA A 208 8.34 -9.97 15.71
C ALA A 208 9.85 -9.74 15.60
N LEU A 209 10.62 -10.12 16.62
CA LEU A 209 12.09 -10.08 16.58
C LEU A 209 12.65 -11.07 15.54
N SER A 210 12.11 -12.29 15.46
CA SER A 210 12.47 -13.27 14.43
C SER A 210 12.18 -12.73 13.03
N LEU A 211 10.96 -12.23 12.80
CA LEU A 211 10.58 -11.70 11.50
C LEU A 211 11.41 -10.47 11.09
N ARG A 212 11.81 -9.63 12.07
CA ARG A 212 12.76 -8.54 11.83
C ARG A 212 14.14 -9.08 11.42
N ALA A 213 14.63 -10.13 12.04
CA ALA A 213 15.90 -10.75 11.66
C ALA A 213 15.85 -11.30 10.22
N ASP A 214 14.74 -11.97 9.87
CA ASP A 214 14.51 -12.48 8.51
C ASP A 214 14.43 -11.34 7.48
N LEU A 215 13.76 -10.24 7.82
CA LEU A 215 13.66 -9.06 6.97
C LEU A 215 15.03 -8.39 6.76
N LEU A 216 15.86 -8.31 7.80
CA LEU A 216 17.24 -7.80 7.69
C LEU A 216 18.13 -8.74 6.85
N ALA A 217 17.98 -10.05 7.01
CA ALA A 217 18.70 -11.03 6.20
C ALA A 217 18.27 -10.94 4.72
N TRP A 218 16.98 -10.77 4.45
CA TRP A 218 16.47 -10.50 3.11
C TRP A 218 17.14 -9.25 2.53
N ARG A 219 17.25 -8.16 3.30
CA ARG A 219 17.87 -6.91 2.84
C ARG A 219 19.34 -7.10 2.45
N GLN A 220 20.12 -7.77 3.29
CA GLN A 220 21.53 -8.05 3.00
C GLN A 220 21.69 -8.85 1.71
N GLN A 221 20.83 -9.85 1.50
CA GLN A 221 20.86 -10.66 0.30
C GLN A 221 20.38 -9.89 -0.94
N TRP A 222 19.38 -9.03 -0.79
CA TRP A 222 18.91 -8.15 -1.85
C TRP A 222 20.00 -7.15 -2.30
N GLU A 223 20.74 -6.55 -1.36
CA GLU A 223 21.85 -5.63 -1.65
C GLU A 223 23.05 -6.33 -2.31
N SER A 224 23.22 -7.64 -2.10
CA SER A 224 24.32 -8.38 -2.73
C SER A 224 24.17 -8.54 -4.24
N ASP A 225 22.97 -8.31 -4.78
CA ASP A 225 22.73 -8.34 -6.22
C ASP A 225 23.15 -7.01 -6.85
N PRO A 226 24.09 -6.99 -7.81
CA PRO A 226 24.52 -5.76 -8.49
C PRO A 226 23.37 -4.98 -9.15
N ARG A 227 22.26 -5.64 -9.52
CA ARG A 227 21.08 -5.01 -10.12
C ARG A 227 20.33 -4.10 -9.15
N ASN A 228 20.52 -4.29 -7.85
CA ASN A 228 19.86 -3.52 -6.79
C ASN A 228 20.71 -2.36 -6.26
N THR A 229 21.87 -2.11 -6.89
CA THR A 229 22.75 -1.00 -6.53
C THR A 229 22.12 0.35 -6.84
N TYR A 230 22.44 1.33 -6.00
CA TYR A 230 22.02 2.71 -6.14
C TYR A 230 23.13 3.65 -5.72
N VAL A 231 23.11 4.85 -6.30
CA VAL A 231 24.05 5.93 -5.97
C VAL A 231 23.30 7.02 -5.23
N GLU A 232 23.93 7.59 -4.22
CA GLU A 232 23.41 8.77 -3.54
C GLU A 232 23.76 10.02 -4.35
N SER A 233 22.77 10.80 -4.75
CA SER A 233 23.01 12.04 -5.47
C SER A 233 23.84 13.01 -4.61
N PRO A 234 24.79 13.73 -5.20
CA PRO A 234 25.62 14.67 -4.44
C PRO A 234 24.76 15.74 -3.78
N PRO A 235 25.08 16.14 -2.53
CA PRO A 235 24.36 17.21 -1.86
C PRO A 235 24.46 18.50 -2.69
N THR A 236 23.34 19.18 -2.89
CA THR A 236 23.33 20.48 -3.54
C THR A 236 24.19 21.46 -2.73
N PRO A 237 25.19 22.12 -3.33
CA PRO A 237 26.08 23.03 -2.61
C PRO A 237 25.25 24.19 -2.08
N THR A 238 24.98 24.18 -0.78
CA THR A 238 24.29 25.27 -0.07
C THR A 238 25.33 26.04 0.72
N SER A 239 25.29 27.38 0.68
CA SER A 239 26.28 28.25 1.32
C SER A 239 26.27 28.20 2.86
N GLU A 240 25.29 27.53 3.46
CA GLU A 240 25.15 27.34 4.90
C GLU A 240 24.86 25.86 5.17
N GLN A 241 25.59 25.23 6.11
CA GLN A 241 25.26 23.88 6.59
C GLN A 241 24.06 23.97 7.53
N PRO A 242 22.86 23.51 7.14
CA PRO A 242 21.73 23.51 8.05
C PRO A 242 21.95 22.48 9.16
N ALA A 243 21.44 22.76 10.36
CA ALA A 243 21.54 21.86 11.51
C ALA A 243 20.96 20.46 11.26
N ASN A 244 20.01 20.35 10.32
CA ASN A 244 19.44 19.10 9.82
C ASN A 244 19.50 19.11 8.28
N PRO A 245 20.46 18.41 7.63
CA PRO A 245 20.53 18.34 6.19
C PRO A 245 19.39 17.51 5.60
N LYS A 246 18.79 18.00 4.50
CA LYS A 246 17.77 17.29 3.74
C LYS A 246 18.35 15.98 3.17
N PRO A 247 17.64 14.84 3.28
CA PRO A 247 18.09 13.59 2.68
C PRO A 247 18.31 13.75 1.18
N THR A 248 19.48 13.31 0.73
CA THR A 248 19.86 13.20 -0.68
C THR A 248 19.10 12.05 -1.35
N PRO A 249 18.61 12.23 -2.58
CA PRO A 249 17.93 11.17 -3.30
C PRO A 249 18.87 10.01 -3.64
N TYR A 250 18.28 8.84 -3.78
CA TYR A 250 18.91 7.70 -4.43
C TYR A 250 18.65 7.75 -5.93
N GLU A 251 19.60 7.23 -6.70
CA GLU A 251 19.51 6.98 -8.13
C GLU A 251 19.70 5.48 -8.34
N PHE A 252 18.65 4.80 -8.80
CA PHE A 252 18.68 3.36 -9.05
C PHE A 252 18.96 3.08 -10.51
N HIS A 253 19.70 2.01 -10.78
CA HIS A 253 19.84 1.48 -12.13
C HIS A 253 18.57 0.80 -12.63
N GLN A 254 17.80 0.20 -11.72
CA GLN A 254 16.56 -0.51 -12.02
C GLN A 254 15.42 0.06 -11.16
N ASP A 255 14.35 0.49 -11.82
CA ASP A 255 13.16 1.05 -11.18
C ASP A 255 12.52 0.11 -10.14
N SER A 256 12.46 -1.20 -10.43
CA SER A 256 11.91 -2.20 -9.50
C SER A 256 12.69 -2.32 -8.19
N ALA A 257 13.97 -1.96 -8.18
CA ALA A 257 14.80 -1.97 -6.97
C ALA A 257 14.27 -0.95 -5.94
N ALA A 258 13.88 0.23 -6.41
CA ALA A 258 13.31 1.24 -5.54
C ALA A 258 11.96 0.80 -4.95
N ILE A 259 11.13 0.03 -5.69
CA ILE A 259 9.82 -0.45 -5.19
C ILE A 259 10.07 -1.42 -4.04
N MET A 260 10.95 -2.39 -4.27
CA MET A 260 11.30 -3.40 -3.27
C MET A 260 11.88 -2.75 -2.01
N LEU A 261 12.77 -1.76 -2.18
CA LEU A 261 13.34 -1.03 -1.05
C LEU A 261 12.28 -0.24 -0.27
N MET A 262 11.33 0.38 -0.96
CA MET A 262 10.21 1.08 -0.31
C MET A 262 9.30 0.12 0.43
N MET A 263 8.99 -1.05 -0.14
CA MET A 263 8.20 -2.09 0.52
C MET A 263 8.90 -2.67 1.75
N TYR A 264 10.21 -2.91 1.65
CA TYR A 264 11.06 -3.34 2.77
C TYR A 264 10.97 -2.35 3.93
N ASN A 265 11.23 -1.07 3.68
CA ASN A 265 11.23 -0.05 4.72
C ASN A 265 9.82 0.14 5.31
N THR A 266 8.79 0.00 4.49
CA THR A 266 7.41 0.08 4.97
C THR A 266 7.08 -1.07 5.93
N THR A 267 7.46 -2.29 5.57
CA THR A 267 7.32 -3.47 6.43
C THR A 267 8.12 -3.32 7.72
N LEU A 268 9.34 -2.80 7.63
CA LEU A 268 10.19 -2.52 8.78
C LEU A 268 9.54 -1.48 9.72
N ILE A 269 8.97 -0.40 9.20
CA ILE A 269 8.22 0.59 10.01
C ILE A 269 7.11 -0.11 10.80
N HIS A 270 6.31 -0.96 10.15
CA HIS A 270 5.23 -1.67 10.83
C HIS A 270 5.75 -2.63 11.91
N LEU A 271 6.84 -3.36 11.66
CA LEU A 271 7.45 -4.24 12.66
C LEU A 271 8.02 -3.48 13.85
N LEU A 272 8.70 -2.36 13.61
CA LEU A 272 9.24 -1.53 14.68
C LEU A 272 8.13 -0.94 15.55
N ARG A 273 6.98 -0.56 14.96
CA ARG A 273 5.80 -0.13 15.72
C ARG A 273 5.23 -1.23 16.60
N ILE A 274 5.18 -2.47 16.09
CA ILE A 274 4.80 -3.63 16.89
C ILE A 274 5.73 -3.73 18.10
N LEU A 275 7.04 -3.78 17.88
CA LEU A 275 8.03 -3.92 18.96
C LEU A 275 7.97 -2.76 19.96
N ALA A 276 7.90 -1.50 19.50
CA ALA A 276 7.80 -0.31 20.35
C ALA A 276 6.57 -0.37 21.28
N SER A 277 5.42 -0.78 20.74
CA SER A 277 4.18 -0.89 21.53
C SER A 277 4.27 -1.93 22.64
N LEU A 278 4.97 -3.05 22.39
CA LEU A 278 5.14 -4.12 23.37
C LEU A 278 6.16 -3.73 24.45
N SER A 279 7.21 -2.98 24.10
CA SER A 279 8.19 -2.49 25.08
C SER A 279 7.61 -1.42 26.03
N GLN A 280 6.68 -0.58 25.57
CA GLN A 280 6.05 0.46 26.40
C GLN A 280 5.14 -0.11 27.48
N SER A 281 4.55 -1.29 27.26
CA SER A 281 3.70 -1.97 28.24
C SER A 281 4.48 -2.58 29.41
N GLN A 282 5.81 -2.69 29.33
CA GLN A 282 6.65 -3.27 30.39
C GLN A 282 7.19 -2.23 31.38
N SER A 283 6.98 -0.93 31.14
CA SER A 283 7.53 0.13 31.99
C SER A 283 6.63 0.41 33.20
N PRO A 284 7.11 0.24 34.46
CA PRO A 284 6.31 0.50 35.64
C PRO A 284 5.99 2.01 35.75
N SER A 285 4.72 2.30 36.07
CA SER A 285 4.17 3.65 36.25
C SER A 285 5.08 4.53 37.13
N PRO A 286 5.44 5.76 36.71
CA PRO A 286 6.28 6.63 37.53
C PRO A 286 5.49 7.11 38.76
N SER A 287 6.01 6.81 39.95
CA SER A 287 5.57 7.40 41.21
C SER A 287 5.55 8.93 41.11
N PRO A 288 4.57 9.62 41.70
CA PRO A 288 4.49 11.08 41.66
C PRO A 288 5.53 11.65 42.63
N SER A 289 6.73 11.96 42.15
CA SER A 289 7.69 12.76 42.92
C SER A 289 8.42 13.77 42.05
N THR A 290 8.03 15.02 42.29
CA THR A 290 8.83 16.24 42.25
C THR A 290 9.52 16.60 40.93
N GLN A 291 8.86 17.49 40.19
CA GLN A 291 9.39 18.19 39.03
C GLN A 291 10.65 18.98 39.40
N THR A 292 11.80 18.57 38.88
CA THR A 292 12.83 19.51 38.43
C THR A 292 13.72 18.84 37.38
N GLN A 293 13.94 19.57 36.28
CA GLN A 293 14.99 19.39 35.26
C GLN A 293 14.69 18.42 34.10
N THR A 294 14.43 19.03 32.93
CA THR A 294 14.94 18.68 31.58
C THR A 294 15.62 17.31 31.42
N GLN A 295 14.85 16.23 31.55
CA GLN A 295 15.26 14.92 31.06
C GLN A 295 14.72 14.74 29.65
N GLN A 296 15.61 14.84 28.66
CA GLN A 296 15.37 14.24 27.35
C GLN A 296 15.01 12.77 27.62
N GLN A 297 13.74 12.41 27.39
CA GLN A 297 13.29 11.03 27.49
C GLN A 297 14.22 10.14 26.64
N PRO A 298 14.64 8.97 27.14
CA PRO A 298 15.37 8.01 26.33
C PRO A 298 14.58 7.80 25.04
N THR A 299 15.18 8.15 23.90
CA THR A 299 14.51 7.96 22.61
C THR A 299 14.38 6.46 22.40
N ASP A 300 13.16 5.95 22.44
CA ASP A 300 12.83 4.55 22.17
C ASP A 300 13.59 4.09 20.91
N PRO A 301 14.49 3.09 21.01
CA PRO A 301 15.37 2.70 19.91
C PRO A 301 14.58 2.27 18.67
N TYR A 302 13.37 1.75 18.84
CA TYR A 302 12.48 1.39 17.74
C TYR A 302 11.94 2.63 17.03
N ARG A 303 11.59 3.70 17.75
CA ARG A 303 11.12 4.96 17.13
C ARG A 303 12.21 5.67 16.34
N ALA A 304 13.46 5.61 16.79
CA ALA A 304 14.59 6.14 16.02
C ALA A 304 14.78 5.35 14.71
N ALA A 305 14.71 4.02 14.78
CA ALA A 305 14.79 3.15 13.61
C ALA A 305 13.60 3.33 12.64
N GLU A 306 12.39 3.60 13.14
CA GLU A 306 11.22 3.91 12.30
C GLU A 306 11.47 5.16 11.46
N LYS A 307 11.99 6.21 12.09
CA LYS A 307 12.33 7.46 11.39
C LYS A 307 13.40 7.23 10.33
N ALA A 308 14.42 6.43 10.63
CA ALA A 308 15.45 6.08 9.65
C ALA A 308 14.85 5.34 8.43
N ALA A 309 13.99 4.35 8.65
CA ALA A 309 13.30 3.64 7.56
C ALA A 309 12.38 4.56 6.74
N ALA A 310 11.70 5.52 7.38
CA ALA A 310 10.90 6.51 6.68
C ALA A 310 11.75 7.46 5.82
N ILE A 311 12.95 7.84 6.30
CA ILE A 311 13.91 8.62 5.52
C ILE A 311 14.37 7.84 4.30
N GLU A 312 14.69 6.55 4.44
CA GLU A 312 15.07 5.69 3.30
C GLU A 312 13.98 5.67 2.21
N ILE A 313 12.69 5.63 2.61
CA ILE A 313 11.57 5.78 1.67
C ILE A 313 11.62 7.13 0.97
N CYS A 314 11.82 8.24 1.70
CA CYS A 314 11.91 9.57 1.11
C CYS A 314 13.01 9.67 0.04
N ARG A 315 14.15 9.02 0.27
CA ARG A 315 15.28 9.02 -0.69
C ARG A 315 14.94 8.28 -1.99
N CYS A 316 14.01 7.32 -1.96
CA CYS A 316 13.54 6.60 -3.14
C CYS A 316 12.54 7.39 -3.99
N VAL A 317 11.77 8.30 -3.39
CA VAL A 317 10.63 8.98 -4.05
C VAL A 317 11.03 9.71 -5.34
N PRO A 318 12.15 10.47 -5.42
CA PRO A 318 12.47 11.24 -6.61
C PRO A 318 12.66 10.40 -7.89
N CYS A 319 13.12 9.15 -7.77
CA CYS A 319 13.22 8.22 -8.90
C CYS A 319 11.87 8.04 -9.61
N TYR A 320 10.79 7.93 -8.84
CA TYR A 320 9.44 7.72 -9.35
C TYR A 320 8.79 8.97 -9.93
N LEU A 321 9.22 10.15 -9.50
CA LEU A 321 8.66 11.40 -9.97
C LEU A 321 9.23 11.81 -11.34
N ASN A 322 10.32 11.18 -11.77
CA ASN A 322 10.87 11.34 -13.11
C ASN A 322 9.88 10.83 -14.18
N ALA A 323 9.75 11.56 -15.29
CA ALA A 323 8.78 11.28 -16.35
C ALA A 323 9.04 9.96 -17.09
N GLU A 324 10.29 9.59 -17.28
CA GLU A 324 10.68 8.35 -17.97
C GLU A 324 10.32 7.12 -17.14
N SER A 325 10.68 7.10 -15.87
CA SER A 325 10.35 6.03 -14.91
C SER A 325 8.83 5.83 -14.76
N ARG A 326 8.02 6.90 -14.75
CA ARG A 326 6.54 6.78 -14.69
C ARG A 326 5.93 5.98 -15.85
N SER A 327 6.49 6.10 -17.05
CA SER A 327 6.00 5.39 -18.23
C SER A 327 6.25 3.87 -18.15
N GLN A 328 7.28 3.46 -17.41
CA GLN A 328 7.71 2.07 -17.29
C GLN A 328 7.14 1.38 -16.04
N LEU A 329 7.02 2.11 -14.93
CA LEU A 329 6.57 1.59 -13.64
C LEU A 329 5.05 1.53 -13.48
N GLY A 330 4.30 2.38 -14.19
CA GLY A 330 2.91 2.64 -13.85
C GLY A 330 2.74 3.16 -12.41
N SER A 331 1.52 3.46 -11.98
CA SER A 331 1.25 3.85 -10.58
C SER A 331 1.22 2.60 -9.69
N SER A 332 2.37 2.10 -9.27
CA SER A 332 2.43 0.97 -8.32
C SER A 332 1.74 1.32 -7.00
N PRO A 333 0.80 0.50 -6.50
CA PRO A 333 0.16 0.75 -5.21
C PRO A 333 1.12 0.72 -4.01
N ILE A 334 2.25 0.00 -4.15
CA ILE A 334 3.32 -0.05 -3.14
C ILE A 334 3.90 1.35 -2.92
N LEU A 335 4.15 2.09 -4.00
CA LEU A 335 4.67 3.46 -3.94
C LEU A 335 3.76 4.36 -3.10
N CYS A 336 2.46 4.33 -3.40
CA CYS A 336 1.46 5.14 -2.71
C CYS A 336 1.42 4.79 -1.22
N TRP A 337 1.38 3.50 -0.90
CA TRP A 337 1.37 3.01 0.46
C TRP A 337 2.62 3.40 1.25
N ALA A 338 3.81 3.19 0.68
CA ALA A 338 5.07 3.52 1.31
C ALA A 338 5.21 5.04 1.57
N ILE A 339 4.79 5.88 0.63
CA ILE A 339 4.77 7.34 0.80
C ILE A 339 3.89 7.74 1.99
N ILE A 340 2.70 7.16 2.12
CA ILE A 340 1.80 7.44 3.26
C ILE A 340 2.43 6.99 4.58
N ALA A 341 3.01 5.78 4.60
CA ALA A 341 3.64 5.23 5.79
C ALA A 341 4.80 6.12 6.27
N ALA A 342 5.67 6.56 5.36
CA ALA A 342 6.77 7.46 5.67
C ALA A 342 6.27 8.84 6.14
N LEU A 343 5.31 9.45 5.45
CA LEU A 343 4.72 10.73 5.88
C LEU A 343 4.15 10.67 7.29
N LYS A 344 3.40 9.60 7.61
CA LYS A 344 2.84 9.39 8.96
C LYS A 344 3.94 9.26 10.00
N THR A 345 5.00 8.51 9.68
CA THR A 345 6.16 8.29 10.58
C THR A 345 6.93 9.57 10.84
N LEU A 346 7.08 10.43 9.83
CA LEU A 346 7.81 11.68 9.94
C LEU A 346 6.99 12.82 10.55
N GLY A 347 5.70 12.61 10.86
CA GLY A 347 4.84 13.64 11.47
C GLY A 347 4.16 14.59 10.47
N GLY A 348 4.13 14.22 9.19
CA GLY A 348 3.46 14.96 8.14
C GLY A 348 4.00 16.38 7.93
N LYS A 349 3.16 17.31 7.46
CA LYS A 349 3.57 18.70 7.18
C LYS A 349 4.00 19.50 8.42
N GLY A 350 3.75 18.98 9.63
CA GLY A 350 4.05 19.67 10.88
C GLY A 350 5.53 19.58 11.31
N THR A 351 6.34 18.77 10.63
CA THR A 351 7.76 18.58 10.93
C THR A 351 8.63 19.02 9.76
N VAL A 352 9.91 19.27 10.04
CA VAL A 352 10.90 19.62 9.02
C VAL A 352 11.05 18.48 8.01
N GLU A 353 11.13 17.25 8.51
CA GLU A 353 11.32 16.04 7.72
C GLU A 353 10.12 15.73 6.82
N GLY A 354 8.90 15.86 7.33
CA GLY A 354 7.70 15.69 6.50
C GLY A 354 7.49 16.87 5.54
N GLY A 355 7.98 18.06 5.89
CA GLY A 355 8.09 19.20 4.97
C GLY A 355 8.97 18.88 3.75
N TRP A 356 10.16 18.31 3.96
CA TRP A 356 11.06 17.88 2.87
C TRP A 356 10.40 16.87 1.93
N MET A 357 9.70 15.90 2.50
CA MET A 357 8.99 14.89 1.72
C MET A 357 7.89 15.51 0.86
N MET A 358 7.12 16.46 1.41
CA MET A 358 6.08 17.17 0.66
C MET A 358 6.62 18.10 -0.41
N GLU A 359 7.78 18.70 -0.18
CA GLU A 359 8.50 19.51 -1.17
C GLU A 359 8.97 18.64 -2.34
N GLY A 360 9.56 17.48 -2.06
CA GLY A 360 9.97 16.51 -3.08
C GLY A 360 8.81 16.01 -3.92
N LEU A 361 7.64 15.81 -3.31
CA LEU A 361 6.40 15.47 -4.02
C LEU A 361 5.83 16.65 -4.84
N GLY A 362 6.27 17.89 -4.62
CA GLY A 362 5.72 19.09 -5.28
C GLY A 362 6.51 19.61 -6.48
N SER A 363 7.72 19.09 -6.74
CA SER A 363 8.68 19.69 -7.68
C SER A 363 8.66 19.11 -9.11
N GLY A 364 7.67 18.28 -9.48
CA GLY A 364 7.60 17.67 -10.81
C GLY A 364 6.18 17.56 -11.40
N VAL A 365 6.08 17.32 -12.70
CA VAL A 365 4.81 17.14 -13.46
C VAL A 365 3.97 15.94 -12.96
N GLY A 366 4.54 15.06 -12.13
CA GLY A 366 3.83 13.96 -11.43
C GLY A 366 3.44 14.28 -9.99
N GLY A 367 3.84 15.46 -9.49
CA GLY A 367 3.62 15.90 -8.13
C GLY A 367 2.15 16.13 -7.81
N ASP A 368 1.33 16.48 -8.80
CA ASP A 368 -0.10 16.68 -8.60
C ASP A 368 -0.83 15.37 -8.28
N ILE A 369 -0.48 14.24 -8.90
CA ILE A 369 -1.09 12.93 -8.59
C ILE A 369 -0.60 12.43 -7.23
N ALA A 370 0.70 12.54 -6.93
CA ALA A 370 1.23 12.12 -5.64
C ALA A 370 0.73 13.03 -4.50
N ARG A 371 0.59 14.33 -4.73
CA ARG A 371 -0.07 15.29 -3.83
C ARG A 371 -1.57 15.01 -3.72
N LEU A 372 -2.26 14.64 -4.79
CA LEU A 372 -3.68 14.25 -4.76
C LEU A 372 -3.86 12.98 -3.92
N LEU A 373 -3.02 11.97 -4.13
CA LEU A 373 -2.98 10.74 -3.35
C LEU A 373 -2.70 11.06 -1.88
N VAL A 374 -1.62 11.77 -1.57
CA VAL A 374 -1.26 12.12 -0.18
C VAL A 374 -2.32 12.99 0.49
N THR A 375 -2.86 14.01 -0.18
CA THR A 375 -3.85 14.93 0.39
C THR A 375 -5.21 14.24 0.59
N LYS A 376 -5.61 13.35 -0.33
CA LYS A 376 -6.83 12.54 -0.18
C LYS A 376 -6.65 11.38 0.80
N LEU A 377 -5.43 10.87 0.99
CA LEU A 377 -5.13 9.75 1.90
C LEU A 377 -4.86 10.20 3.35
N ASN A 378 -4.35 11.42 3.57
CA ASN A 378 -4.15 11.99 4.92
C ASN A 378 -5.44 12.51 5.58
N LEU A 379 -6.54 12.70 4.84
CA LEU A 379 -7.78 13.28 5.38
C LEU A 379 -8.77 12.27 5.98
N SER A 380 -8.30 11.11 6.50
CA SER A 380 -9.21 10.20 7.22
C SER A 380 -8.50 9.32 8.27
N GLU A 381 -8.09 9.92 9.38
CA GLU A 381 -8.04 9.20 10.67
C GLU A 381 -8.71 9.99 11.82
N SER A 382 -9.13 11.24 11.61
CA SER A 382 -9.93 11.98 12.61
C SER A 382 -11.42 11.57 12.65
N ALA A 383 -11.81 10.48 12.00
CA ALA A 383 -13.21 10.00 11.95
C ALA A 383 -13.41 8.63 12.61
N TYR A 384 -12.44 8.17 13.39
CA TYR A 384 -12.61 7.03 14.31
C TYR A 384 -12.29 7.47 15.74
N VAL A 385 -13.19 8.33 16.26
CA VAL A 385 -13.62 8.35 17.66
C VAL A 385 -15.13 8.19 17.65
#